data_AF-A0A3D3A3A8-F1
#
_entry.id   AF-A0A3D3A3A8-F1
#
_cell.length_a   1.000
_cell.length_b   1.000
_cell.length_c   1.000
_cell.angle_alpha   90.00
_cell.angle_beta   90.00
_cell.angle_gamma   90.00
#
_symmetry.space_group_name_H-M   'P 1'
#
loop_
_entity.id
_entity.type
_entity.pdbx_description
1 polymer ?
#
loop_
_entity_poly.entity_id
_entity_poly.type
_entity_poly.pdbx_seq_one_letter_code
_entity_poly.pdbx_strand_id
1 'polypeptide(L)' 'EVSLPDHDVALVLSPSNAEGYKASGGTAPVIAIGDTTAQHVTRIGLTLAGTAASPQAWGWSAALDSLSAT' A
#
# COMPACT_ATOMS: atom_id res chain seq x y z
N GLU A 1 0.47 8.53 20.21
CA GLU A 1 1.36 8.20 19.08
C GLU A 1 1.34 6.69 18.93
N VAL A 2 1.06 6.16 17.73
CA VAL A 2 1.04 4.72 17.47
C VAL A 2 2.32 4.41 16.71
N SER A 3 3.22 3.65 17.32
CA SER A 3 4.41 3.14 16.62
C SER A 3 4.01 1.86 15.90
N LEU A 4 4.15 1.87 14.57
CA LEU A 4 3.96 0.68 13.75
C LEU A 4 5.26 -0.15 13.77
N PRO A 5 5.16 -1.50 13.78
CA PRO A 5 6.34 -2.34 13.60
C PRO A 5 6.94 -2.11 12.21
N ASP A 6 8.25 -2.32 12.09
CA ASP A 6 8.94 -2.29 10.81
C ASP A 6 8.39 -3.41 9.90
N HIS A 7 8.03 -3.05 8.67
CA HIS A 7 7.54 -3.95 7.65
C HIS A 7 8.09 -3.52 6.29
N ASP A 8 8.38 -4.48 5.43
CA ASP A 8 8.96 -4.20 4.11
C ASP A 8 7.95 -3.54 3.16
N VAL A 9 6.67 -3.90 3.31
CA VAL A 9 5.55 -3.40 2.48
C VAL A 9 4.27 -3.32 3.30
N ALA A 10 3.45 -2.28 3.07
CA ALA A 10 2.11 -2.14 3.64
C ALA A 10 1.01 -2.31 2.59
N LEU A 11 -0.17 -2.75 3.04
CA LEU A 11 -1.37 -2.89 2.21
C LEU A 11 -2.36 -1.77 2.57
N VAL A 12 -2.82 -1.01 1.58
CA VAL A 12 -3.82 0.05 1.78
C VAL A 12 -5.09 -0.25 0.97
N LEU A 13 -6.20 -0.40 1.69
CA LEU A 13 -7.48 -0.85 1.11
C LEU A 13 -8.39 0.30 0.68
N SER A 14 -7.98 1.54 0.92
CA SER A 14 -8.76 2.74 0.60
C SER A 14 -7.89 4.01 0.76
N PRO A 15 -8.32 5.17 0.20
CA PRO A 15 -7.67 6.45 0.44
C PRO A 15 -7.53 6.82 1.93
N SER A 16 -8.56 6.55 2.75
CA SER A 16 -8.53 6.85 4.18
C SER A 16 -7.59 5.92 4.95
N ASN A 17 -7.40 4.66 4.52
CA ASN A 17 -6.34 3.81 5.09
C ASN A 17 -4.95 4.37 4.79
N ALA A 18 -4.71 4.88 3.59
CA ALA A 18 -3.42 5.50 3.23
C ALA A 18 -3.14 6.76 4.07
N GLU A 19 -4.16 7.58 4.33
CA GLU A 19 -4.03 8.74 5.23
C GLU A 19 -3.75 8.32 6.67
N GLY A 20 -4.47 7.32 7.19
CA GLY A 20 -4.26 6.79 8.53
C GLY A 20 -2.87 6.18 8.71
N TYR A 21 -2.39 5.44 7.70
CA TYR A 21 -1.04 4.88 7.65
C TYR A 21 0.03 5.98 7.73
N LYS A 22 -0.09 7.01 6.87
CA LYS A 22 0.82 8.16 6.87
C LYS A 22 0.78 8.93 8.19
N ALA A 23 -0.41 9.20 8.72
CA ALA A 23 -0.59 9.91 9.99
C ALA A 23 -0.02 9.15 11.19
N SER A 24 0.07 7.82 11.08
CA SER A 24 0.71 6.94 12.07
C SER A 24 2.22 6.80 11.87
N GLY A 25 2.84 7.61 10.99
CA GLY A 25 4.27 7.59 10.71
C GLY A 25 4.74 6.44 9.82
N GLY A 26 3.83 5.78 9.10
CA GLY A 26 4.18 4.71 8.17
C GLY A 26 5.04 5.21 7.00
N THR A 27 6.15 4.51 6.73
CA THR A 27 7.15 4.89 5.72
C THR A 27 7.44 3.79 4.69
N ALA A 28 6.99 2.56 4.92
CA ALA A 28 7.20 1.47 3.98
C ALA A 28 6.44 1.72 2.66
N PRO A 29 6.97 1.24 1.53
CA PRO A 29 6.24 1.21 0.28
C PRO A 29 4.88 0.50 0.41
N VAL A 30 3.86 0.96 -0.32
CA VAL A 30 2.50 0.43 -0.21
C VAL A 30 2.01 -0.25 -1.48
N ILE A 31 1.24 -1.33 -1.32
CA ILE A 31 0.38 -1.89 -2.36
C ILE A 31 -1.03 -1.35 -2.17
N ALA A 32 -1.57 -0.70 -3.20
CA ALA A 32 -2.93 -0.18 -3.20
C ALA A 32 -3.93 -1.21 -3.74
N ILE A 33 -5.17 -1.20 -3.23
CA ILE A 33 -6.25 -2.12 -3.67
C ILE A 33 -6.69 -1.95 -5.12
N GLY A 34 -6.40 -0.79 -5.70
CA GLY A 34 -6.80 -0.43 -7.05
C GLY A 34 -6.38 0.99 -7.38
N ASP A 35 -6.58 1.39 -8.64
CA ASP A 35 -6.04 2.61 -9.22
C ASP A 35 -6.45 3.89 -8.48
N THR A 36 -7.70 3.97 -8.03
CA THR A 36 -8.17 5.14 -7.25
C THR A 36 -7.35 5.32 -5.97
N THR A 37 -7.02 4.24 -5.27
CA THR A 37 -6.19 4.28 -4.07
C THR A 37 -4.73 4.53 -4.43
N ALA A 38 -4.23 3.94 -5.52
CA ALA A 38 -2.87 4.15 -6.00
C ALA A 38 -2.58 5.62 -6.35
N GLN A 39 -3.51 6.27 -7.05
CA GLN A 39 -3.43 7.70 -7.35
C GLN A 39 -3.42 8.55 -6.08
N HIS A 40 -4.25 8.20 -5.09
CA HIS A 40 -4.29 8.90 -3.81
C HIS A 40 -2.98 8.74 -3.02
N VAL A 41 -2.45 7.53 -2.94
CA VAL A 41 -1.14 7.21 -2.31
C VAL A 41 -0.05 8.12 -2.84
N THR A 42 0.09 8.20 -4.17
CA THR A 42 1.09 9.07 -4.82
C THR A 42 0.82 10.53 -4.51
N ARG A 43 -0.45 10.97 -4.58
CA ARG A 43 -0.85 12.36 -4.28
C ARG A 43 -0.48 12.79 -2.85
N ILE A 44 -0.60 11.89 -1.88
CA ILE A 44 -0.26 12.18 -0.48
C ILE A 44 1.21 11.93 -0.14
N GLY A 45 2.05 11.57 -1.12
CA GLY A 45 3.49 11.42 -0.96
C GLY A 45 3.93 10.14 -0.26
N LEU A 46 3.11 9.09 -0.28
CA LEU A 46 3.56 7.74 0.06
C LEU A 46 4.20 7.08 -1.17
N THR A 47 5.13 6.15 -0.94
CA THR A 47 5.78 5.38 -2.00
C THR A 47 4.85 4.25 -2.45
N LEU A 48 4.40 4.26 -3.70
CA LEU A 48 3.61 3.18 -4.28
C LEU A 48 4.55 2.06 -4.76
N ALA A 49 4.45 0.88 -4.16
CA ALA A 49 5.15 -0.34 -4.59
C ALA A 49 4.40 -1.05 -5.73
N GLY A 50 3.07 -1.03 -5.70
CA GLY A 50 2.26 -1.69 -6.69
C GLY A 50 0.76 -1.46 -6.49
N THR A 51 -0.02 -1.96 -7.44
CA THR A 51 -1.49 -1.98 -7.36
C THR A 51 -1.95 -3.41 -7.48
N ALA A 52 -2.87 -3.84 -6.62
CA ALA A 52 -3.46 -5.16 -6.71
C ALA A 52 -4.17 -5.32 -8.06
N ALA A 53 -3.96 -6.46 -8.73
CA ALA A 53 -4.65 -6.77 -9.98
C ALA A 53 -6.17 -6.95 -9.80
N SER A 54 -6.60 -7.10 -8.55
CA SER A 54 -7.99 -7.26 -8.13
C SER A 54 -8.13 -6.90 -6.64
N PRO A 55 -9.30 -6.40 -6.20
CA PRO A 55 -9.56 -6.17 -4.78
C PRO A 55 -9.74 -7.46 -3.96
N GLN A 56 -9.83 -8.64 -4.60
CA GLN A 56 -9.88 -9.92 -3.90
C GLN A 56 -8.51 -10.35 -3.38
N ALA A 57 -8.49 -11.28 -2.41
CA ALA A 57 -7.28 -11.79 -1.77
C ALA A 57 -6.16 -12.16 -2.77
N TRP A 58 -6.50 -12.83 -3.87
CA TRP A 58 -5.54 -13.26 -4.89
C TRP A 58 -4.86 -12.11 -5.64
N GLY A 59 -5.51 -10.95 -5.76
CA GLY A 59 -4.94 -9.78 -6.44
C GLY A 59 -3.74 -9.20 -5.69
N TRP A 60 -3.73 -9.36 -4.36
CA TRP A 60 -2.62 -8.95 -3.49
C TRP A 60 -1.45 -9.91 -3.56
N SER A 61 -1.73 -11.21 -3.58
CA SER A 61 -0.70 -12.24 -3.78
C SER A 61 0.04 -12.01 -5.09
N ALA A 62 -0.69 -11.76 -6.19
CA ALA A 62 -0.07 -11.45 -7.47
C ALA A 62 0.82 -10.19 -7.44
N ALA A 63 0.40 -9.15 -6.71
CA ALA A 63 1.22 -7.94 -6.53
C ALA A 63 2.49 -8.22 -5.70
N LEU A 64 2.38 -9.01 -4.63
CA LEU A 64 3.53 -9.42 -3.80
C LEU A 64 4.52 -10.31 -4.57
N ASP A 65 4.01 -11.24 -5.37
CA ASP A 65 4.83 -12.10 -6.23
C ASP A 65 5.64 -11.27 -7.23
N SER A 66 5.02 -10.21 -7.80
CA SER A 66 5.70 -9.32 -8.74
C SER A 66 6.83 -8.49 -8.09
N LEU A 67 6.66 -8.11 -6.82
CA LEU A 67 7.69 -7.39 -6.06
C LEU A 67 8.88 -8.29 -5.71
N SER A 68 8.61 -9.56 -5.41
CA SER A 68 9.65 -10.54 -5.02
C SER A 68 10.48 -11.03 -6.21
N ALA A 69 10.02 -10.78 -7.44
CA ALA A 69 10.70 -11.16 -8.67
C ALA A 69 11.73 -10.11 -9.16
N THR A 70 11.90 -9.00 -8.43
CA THR A 70 12.77 -7.86 -8.77
C THR A 70 13.97 -7.80 -7.84
#